data_AF-A0A914UII6-F1
#
_entry.id   AF-A0A914UII6-F1
#
_cell.length_a   1.000
_cell.length_b   1.000
_cell.length_c   1.000
_cell.angle_alpha   90.00
_cell.angle_beta   90.00
_cell.angle_gamma   90.00
#
_symmetry.space_group_name_H-M   'P 1'
#
loop_
_entity.id
_entity.type
_entity.pdbx_description
1 polymer ?
#
loop_
_entity_poly.entity_id
_entity_poly.type
_entity_poly.pdbx_seq_one_letter_code
_entity_poly.pdbx_strand_id
1 'polypeptide(L)'
;MEETCHKPSSSPNAEEMSNGSREDEVIAQATDSSAVMPSGSNVSPKKITKKVELPPILKINHPLKHRWVLWHLNNDRSNKTWQAGLSRICDFDSVETFWALFNNIVPPSGLSQACDYNVFREGTEPTWEANKGGGRWLISVNDELDVCWLELLLAMIGEQFGEYSDLICGAVVSKRNKGDKVSIWTHDQNETTGNAHIRDVLQKKLSAQISANRIRFAEYEKFWIQVHTSYSSMDTRTQVQNGEKIGEEGEADVPSVEVSPPTGDAVLPVSLTIKHPLKHKWALWHLSADRNKSWENRLNEICAFDTVEDFWALYNNIRPPSALQWSCDYNVFREGIRPMWEEEQNKRGGRWLISIDKVRHNDLLDIFWLEVLLAIIGEQFGEHGEEICGAVANIRNKGDKISIWTRDASNSAANIKIGEILKKKLLSADLPAHIPHPPFDVLRYENHDEVQNKSGSTVKARLTV
;
A
#
# COMPACT_ATOMS: atom_id res chain seq x y z
N MET A 1 -54.46 10.78 8.28
CA MET A 1 -55.17 11.92 8.89
C MET A 1 -54.48 13.15 8.30
N GLU A 2 -54.86 13.54 7.08
CA GLU A 2 -56.01 14.45 6.78
C GLU A 2 -55.58 15.91 7.07
N GLU A 3 -55.80 16.93 6.23
CA GLU A 3 -56.52 17.11 4.95
C GLU A 3 -55.97 18.42 4.27
N THR A 4 -56.36 18.94 3.09
CA THR A 4 -57.29 18.61 1.98
C THR A 4 -56.64 19.08 0.65
N CYS A 5 -57.16 18.72 -0.54
CA CYS A 5 -57.80 19.70 -1.47
C CYS A 5 -58.36 19.02 -2.76
N HIS A 6 -59.40 19.61 -3.35
CA HIS A 6 -60.26 19.00 -4.36
C HIS A 6 -59.86 19.19 -5.84
N LYS A 7 -60.23 18.15 -6.61
CA LYS A 7 -60.56 18.09 -8.06
C LYS A 7 -61.68 19.09 -8.48
N PRO A 8 -62.11 19.17 -9.77
CA PRO A 8 -61.37 19.11 -11.05
C PRO A 8 -61.95 20.08 -12.15
N SER A 9 -61.57 19.81 -13.41
CA SER A 9 -62.36 19.94 -14.66
C SER A 9 -62.22 21.19 -15.53
N SER A 10 -61.72 20.98 -16.75
CA SER A 10 -62.55 21.05 -17.97
C SER A 10 -61.77 20.54 -19.18
N SER A 11 -62.40 19.67 -19.97
CA SER A 11 -62.05 19.39 -21.37
C SER A 11 -63.19 19.91 -22.24
N PRO A 12 -62.94 20.15 -23.54
CA PRO A 12 -63.62 19.27 -24.49
C PRO A 12 -62.76 18.87 -25.71
N ASN A 13 -63.08 17.67 -26.21
CA ASN A 13 -63.26 17.20 -27.61
C ASN A 13 -62.67 18.02 -28.80
N ALA A 14 -62.45 17.45 -29.99
CA ALA A 14 -62.27 16.09 -30.56
C ALA A 14 -62.30 16.28 -32.12
N GLU A 15 -62.14 15.19 -32.88
CA GLU A 15 -62.39 15.08 -34.34
C GLU A 15 -61.42 15.81 -35.31
N GLU A 16 -61.24 15.42 -36.57
CA GLU A 16 -61.08 14.07 -37.19
C GLU A 16 -60.55 14.23 -38.64
N MET A 17 -60.27 13.11 -39.35
CA MET A 17 -60.29 12.92 -40.82
C MET A 17 -59.15 13.46 -41.74
N SER A 18 -58.29 12.50 -42.12
CA SER A 18 -58.25 11.89 -43.48
C SER A 18 -57.15 12.25 -44.52
N ASN A 19 -56.62 11.14 -45.09
CA ASN A 19 -56.27 10.85 -46.50
C ASN A 19 -55.34 11.76 -47.33
N GLY A 20 -54.31 11.10 -47.90
CA GLY A 20 -53.56 11.56 -49.08
C GLY A 20 -52.62 10.46 -49.61
N SER A 21 -52.98 9.80 -50.71
CA SER A 21 -52.25 8.68 -51.33
C SER A 21 -51.72 9.01 -52.74
N ARG A 22 -50.54 8.47 -53.09
CA ARG A 22 -49.95 8.19 -54.43
C ARG A 22 -48.46 7.80 -54.23
N GLU A 23 -47.92 6.68 -54.73
CA GLU A 23 -47.71 6.25 -56.14
C GLU A 23 -46.81 7.28 -56.88
N ASP A 24 -45.60 6.98 -57.36
CA ASP A 24 -45.18 5.84 -58.21
C ASP A 24 -43.64 5.56 -58.20
N GLU A 25 -43.24 4.50 -58.91
CA GLU A 25 -41.88 3.98 -59.10
C GLU A 25 -40.95 4.85 -60.01
N VAL A 26 -39.62 4.78 -59.80
CA VAL A 26 -38.63 4.79 -60.90
C VAL A 26 -37.43 3.87 -60.57
N ILE A 27 -37.06 3.03 -61.54
CA ILE A 27 -35.86 2.18 -61.57
C ILE A 27 -34.73 2.90 -62.34
N ALA A 28 -33.47 2.89 -61.86
CA ALA A 28 -32.26 2.57 -62.66
C ALA A 28 -30.91 2.93 -61.99
N GLN A 29 -30.06 1.90 -61.89
CA GLN A 29 -28.62 1.82 -62.27
C GLN A 29 -27.60 2.93 -61.96
N ALA A 30 -26.38 2.44 -61.67
CA ALA A 30 -25.19 3.22 -61.37
C ALA A 30 -24.63 4.01 -62.56
N THR A 31 -23.96 5.14 -62.26
CA THR A 31 -22.85 5.66 -63.08
C THR A 31 -21.69 6.07 -62.18
N ASP A 32 -20.49 5.85 -62.72
CA ASP A 32 -19.20 6.21 -62.14
C ASP A 32 -18.94 7.72 -62.32
N SER A 33 -18.33 8.37 -61.32
CA SER A 33 -17.70 9.67 -61.48
C SER A 33 -16.72 9.96 -60.33
N SER A 34 -15.45 9.91 -60.68
CA SER A 34 -14.30 10.27 -59.85
C SER A 34 -14.40 11.66 -59.20
N ALA A 35 -14.11 11.73 -57.90
CA ALA A 35 -13.61 12.93 -57.25
C ALA A 35 -12.26 12.60 -56.59
N VAL A 36 -11.21 13.34 -56.98
CA VAL A 36 -9.82 13.07 -56.60
C VAL A 36 -9.58 13.48 -55.15
N MET A 37 -9.20 12.52 -54.30
CA MET A 37 -8.65 12.80 -52.97
C MET A 37 -7.17 13.19 -53.07
N PRO A 38 -6.71 14.25 -52.38
CA PRO A 38 -5.31 14.68 -52.44
C PRO A 38 -4.39 13.65 -51.75
N SER A 39 -3.24 13.43 -52.36
CA SER A 39 -2.25 12.45 -51.94
C SER A 39 -1.49 12.84 -50.67
N GLY A 40 -1.59 11.99 -49.65
CA GLY A 40 -0.47 11.57 -48.81
C GLY A 40 0.36 12.62 -48.06
N SER A 41 -0.03 12.91 -46.81
CA SER A 41 0.95 13.05 -45.73
C SER A 41 1.18 11.68 -45.09
N ASN A 42 2.15 10.93 -45.62
CA ASN A 42 2.47 9.57 -45.17
C ASN A 42 3.20 9.61 -43.80
N VAL A 43 2.46 9.85 -42.73
CA VAL A 43 2.97 9.75 -41.35
C VAL A 43 2.99 8.28 -40.97
N SER A 44 4.09 7.61 -41.31
CA SER A 44 4.37 6.27 -40.80
C SER A 44 4.26 6.27 -39.26
N PRO A 45 3.63 5.27 -38.63
CA PRO A 45 3.52 5.21 -37.19
C PRO A 45 4.94 5.24 -36.60
N LYS A 46 5.25 6.28 -35.83
CA LYS A 46 6.53 6.38 -35.13
C LYS A 46 6.65 5.19 -34.19
N LYS A 47 7.42 4.18 -34.57
CA LYS A 47 7.86 3.11 -33.67
C LYS A 47 8.57 3.76 -32.49
N ILE A 48 7.87 3.87 -31.35
CA ILE A 48 8.49 4.24 -30.08
C ILE A 48 9.19 2.98 -29.56
N THR A 49 10.29 2.60 -30.20
CA THR A 49 11.25 1.60 -29.70
C THR A 49 12.15 2.23 -28.63
N LYS A 50 11.54 2.97 -27.70
CA LYS A 50 12.13 3.27 -26.41
C LYS A 50 11.43 2.40 -25.39
N LYS A 51 12.11 1.31 -25.04
CA LYS A 51 11.98 0.67 -23.73
C LYS A 51 11.96 1.82 -22.72
N VAL A 52 10.84 2.03 -22.03
CA VAL A 52 10.81 2.92 -20.88
C VAL A 52 11.56 2.16 -19.79
N GLU A 53 12.88 2.27 -19.83
CA GLU A 53 13.67 1.94 -18.67
C GLU A 53 13.20 2.85 -17.53
N LEU A 54 13.13 2.29 -16.32
CA LEU A 54 12.98 3.06 -15.10
C LEU A 54 13.93 4.27 -15.18
N PRO A 55 13.46 5.50 -14.90
CA PRO A 55 14.27 6.70 -15.05
C PRO A 55 15.63 6.50 -14.36
N PRO A 56 16.75 7.03 -14.90
CA PRO A 56 18.09 6.72 -14.40
C PRO A 56 18.28 6.89 -12.89
N ILE A 57 17.47 7.75 -12.26
CA ILE A 57 17.36 7.93 -10.81
C ILE A 57 17.04 6.64 -10.03
N LEU A 58 16.29 5.69 -10.61
CA LEU A 58 16.02 4.36 -10.04
C LEU A 58 17.11 3.31 -10.39
N LYS A 59 18.14 3.71 -11.13
CA LYS A 59 19.40 2.95 -11.31
C LYS A 59 20.56 3.55 -10.50
N ILE A 60 20.34 4.69 -9.84
CA ILE A 60 21.30 5.30 -8.91
C ILE A 60 21.00 4.70 -7.53
N ASN A 61 21.99 4.02 -6.96
CA ASN A 61 21.96 3.72 -5.53
C ASN A 61 22.31 5.04 -4.82
N HIS A 62 21.36 5.66 -4.11
CA HIS A 62 21.55 6.89 -3.37
C HIS A 62 22.11 6.54 -1.98
N PRO A 63 23.43 6.71 -1.73
CA PRO A 63 24.01 6.29 -0.46
C PRO A 63 23.47 7.13 0.69
N LEU A 64 23.18 6.46 1.80
CA LEU A 64 22.97 7.10 3.09
C LEU A 64 24.33 7.53 3.67
N LYS A 65 24.32 8.49 4.58
CA LYS A 65 25.55 8.94 5.27
C LYS A 65 26.16 7.84 6.14
N HIS A 66 25.33 6.97 6.70
CA HIS A 66 25.68 5.89 7.60
C HIS A 66 25.04 4.58 7.12
N ARG A 67 25.71 3.45 7.34
CA ARG A 67 25.06 2.13 7.26
C ARG A 67 24.24 1.87 8.52
N TRP A 68 23.08 1.28 8.33
CA TRP A 68 22.14 0.93 9.40
C TRP A 68 21.86 -0.57 9.39
N VAL A 69 21.47 -1.11 10.54
CA VAL A 69 21.17 -2.52 10.76
C VAL A 69 19.79 -2.63 11.40
N LEU A 70 18.89 -3.39 10.77
CA LEU A 70 17.59 -3.74 11.33
C LEU A 70 17.68 -5.05 12.12
N TRP A 71 17.15 -5.03 13.33
CA TRP A 71 17.00 -6.17 14.22
C TRP A 71 15.55 -6.36 14.64
N HIS A 72 15.12 -7.59 14.83
CA HIS A 72 13.86 -7.94 15.48
C HIS A 72 14.14 -8.52 16.87
N LEU A 73 13.36 -8.11 17.86
CA LEU A 73 13.43 -8.65 19.22
C LEU A 73 12.07 -9.21 19.62
N ASN A 74 12.02 -10.51 19.90
CA ASN A 74 10.86 -11.18 20.49
C ASN A 74 11.01 -11.26 22.01
N ASN A 75 10.29 -10.42 22.76
CA ASN A 75 10.26 -10.48 24.24
C ASN A 75 9.15 -11.39 24.80
N ASP A 76 8.77 -12.46 24.09
CA ASP A 76 7.93 -13.50 24.69
C ASP A 76 8.60 -14.07 25.96
N ARG A 77 7.78 -14.32 26.98
CA ARG A 77 8.21 -14.81 28.30
C ARG A 77 8.73 -16.24 28.28
N SER A 78 8.58 -16.95 27.15
CA SER A 78 9.20 -18.25 26.91
C SER A 78 10.72 -18.14 26.71
N ASN A 79 11.22 -16.98 26.25
CA ASN A 79 12.65 -16.74 26.07
C ASN A 79 13.34 -16.57 27.44
N LYS A 80 14.33 -17.43 27.71
CA LYS A 80 15.09 -17.45 28.98
C LYS A 80 15.92 -16.18 29.21
N THR A 81 16.32 -15.51 28.14
CA THR A 81 17.06 -14.25 28.13
C THR A 81 16.61 -13.40 26.95
N TRP A 82 16.76 -12.07 27.03
CA TRP A 82 16.38 -11.18 25.92
C TRP A 82 17.30 -11.38 24.71
N GLN A 83 18.57 -11.75 24.93
CA GLN A 83 19.54 -12.06 23.88
C GLN A 83 19.05 -13.21 22.98
N ALA A 84 18.37 -14.21 23.56
CA ALA A 84 17.82 -15.34 22.80
C ALA A 84 16.64 -14.94 21.88
N GLY A 85 16.01 -13.78 22.14
CA GLY A 85 14.94 -13.23 21.32
C GLY A 85 15.39 -12.20 20.28
N LEU A 86 16.65 -11.73 20.32
CA LEU A 86 17.20 -10.72 19.42
C LEU A 86 17.82 -11.36 18.17
N SER A 87 17.37 -10.98 16.98
CA SER A 87 17.95 -11.41 15.71
C SER A 87 18.24 -10.22 14.79
N ARG A 88 19.42 -10.21 14.15
CA ARG A 88 19.72 -9.31 13.02
C ARG A 88 18.89 -9.78 11.83
N ILE A 89 18.14 -8.87 11.21
CA ILE A 89 17.41 -9.15 9.97
C ILE A 89 18.32 -8.87 8.78
N CYS A 90 18.90 -7.67 8.73
CA CYS A 90 19.66 -7.17 7.58
C CYS A 90 20.32 -5.83 7.90
N ASP A 91 21.09 -5.32 6.95
CA ASP A 91 21.65 -3.99 6.89
C ASP A 91 21.28 -3.28 5.59
N PHE A 92 21.36 -1.95 5.62
CA PHE A 92 21.08 -1.07 4.49
C PHE A 92 21.94 0.20 4.57
N ASP A 93 22.47 0.63 3.43
CA ASP A 93 23.32 1.83 3.30
C ASP A 93 22.90 2.74 2.13
N SER A 94 21.71 2.54 1.58
CA SER A 94 21.11 3.39 0.54
C SER A 94 19.61 3.60 0.72
N VAL A 95 19.07 4.61 0.04
CA VAL A 95 17.61 4.85 -0.01
C VAL A 95 16.88 3.66 -0.64
N GLU A 96 17.47 3.05 -1.67
CA GLU A 96 16.91 1.89 -2.37
C GLU A 96 16.90 0.65 -1.50
N THR A 97 17.99 0.38 -0.76
CA THR A 97 18.06 -0.76 0.17
C THR A 97 17.15 -0.55 1.39
N PHE A 98 17.03 0.68 1.89
CA PHE A 98 16.03 1.04 2.90
C PHE A 98 14.60 0.73 2.43
N TRP A 99 14.19 1.19 1.24
CA TRP A 99 12.82 0.95 0.75
C TRP A 99 12.58 -0.50 0.34
N ALA A 100 13.57 -1.18 -0.23
CA ALA A 100 13.49 -2.61 -0.51
C ALA A 100 13.27 -3.42 0.78
N LEU A 101 13.91 -3.03 1.87
CA LEU A 101 13.67 -3.61 3.18
C LEU A 101 12.29 -3.23 3.74
N PHE A 102 12.00 -1.93 3.86
CA PHE A 102 10.82 -1.41 4.55
C PHE A 102 9.51 -1.91 3.91
N ASN A 103 9.48 -2.06 2.58
CA ASN A 103 8.31 -2.57 1.86
C ASN A 103 8.09 -4.09 1.99
N ASN A 104 9.08 -4.84 2.47
CA ASN A 104 9.04 -6.30 2.57
C ASN A 104 9.07 -6.84 4.02
N ILE A 105 9.07 -5.97 5.03
CA ILE A 105 8.86 -6.34 6.43
C ILE A 105 7.40 -6.13 6.85
N VAL A 106 6.92 -6.92 7.82
CA VAL A 106 5.61 -6.72 8.44
C VAL A 106 5.61 -5.33 9.11
N PRO A 107 4.63 -4.44 8.87
CA PRO A 107 4.57 -3.14 9.51
C PRO A 107 4.44 -3.27 11.05
N PRO A 108 4.95 -2.31 11.84
CA PRO A 108 4.88 -2.37 13.31
C PRO A 108 3.49 -2.67 13.90
N SER A 109 2.42 -2.18 13.27
CA SER A 109 1.03 -2.45 13.66
C SER A 109 0.66 -3.93 13.57
N GLY A 110 1.24 -4.67 12.61
CA GLY A 110 1.06 -6.11 12.38
C GLY A 110 2.00 -7.01 13.17
N LEU A 111 2.94 -6.46 13.96
CA LEU A 111 3.78 -7.27 14.85
C LEU A 111 2.96 -8.03 15.90
N SER A 112 3.55 -9.11 16.41
CA SER A 112 3.05 -9.75 17.63
C SER A 112 3.28 -8.87 18.86
N GLN A 113 2.45 -9.05 19.88
CA GLN A 113 2.62 -8.32 21.14
C GLN A 113 3.98 -8.66 21.80
N ALA A 114 4.61 -7.66 22.42
CA ALA A 114 5.96 -7.75 22.99
C ALA A 114 7.12 -7.93 21.97
N CYS A 115 6.85 -7.79 20.67
CA CYS A 115 7.92 -7.68 19.66
C CYS A 115 8.40 -6.23 19.49
N ASP A 116 9.67 -6.07 19.09
CA ASP A 116 10.29 -4.81 18.70
C ASP A 116 10.99 -4.92 17.35
N TYR A 117 11.02 -3.81 16.60
CA TYR A 117 12.06 -3.57 15.60
C TYR A 117 13.03 -2.52 16.11
N ASN A 118 14.31 -2.71 15.81
CA ASN A 118 15.40 -1.86 16.24
C ASN A 118 16.26 -1.54 15.03
N VAL A 119 16.42 -0.27 14.68
CA VAL A 119 17.29 0.20 13.58
C VAL A 119 18.43 1.00 14.18
N PHE A 120 19.65 0.47 14.13
CA PHE A 120 20.83 1.08 14.74
C PHE A 120 21.95 1.23 13.72
N ARG A 121 22.87 2.18 13.94
CA ARG A 121 24.06 2.32 13.08
C ARG A 121 24.91 1.05 13.14
N GLU A 122 25.60 0.76 12.03
CA GLU A 122 26.59 -0.32 11.99
C GLU A 122 27.59 -0.20 13.17
N GLY A 123 27.93 -1.35 13.76
CA GLY A 123 28.76 -1.42 14.97
C GLY A 123 28.05 -1.08 16.29
N THR A 124 26.78 -0.65 16.26
CA THR A 124 25.98 -0.40 17.49
C THR A 124 24.95 -1.50 17.70
N GLU A 125 25.04 -2.21 18.81
CA GLU A 125 23.99 -3.17 19.21
C GLU A 125 22.76 -2.43 19.77
N PRO A 126 21.53 -2.96 19.56
CA PRO A 126 20.28 -2.36 20.05
C PRO A 126 20.05 -2.64 21.55
N THR A 127 21.07 -2.42 22.39
CA THR A 127 21.13 -2.87 23.78
C THR A 127 21.51 -1.70 24.70
N TRP A 128 20.99 -1.65 25.92
CA TRP A 128 21.30 -0.55 26.83
C TRP A 128 22.74 -0.66 27.37
N GLU A 129 23.29 -1.87 27.40
CA GLU A 129 24.68 -2.18 27.75
C GLU A 129 25.67 -1.53 26.77
N ALA A 130 25.43 -1.69 25.45
CA ALA A 130 26.25 -1.06 24.41
C ALA A 130 26.08 0.46 24.38
N ASN A 131 24.88 0.97 24.68
CA ASN A 131 24.54 2.40 24.60
C ASN A 131 24.64 3.14 25.96
N LYS A 132 25.29 2.56 26.97
CA LYS A 132 25.28 3.05 28.38
C LYS A 132 25.68 4.51 28.64
N GLY A 133 26.44 5.14 27.73
CA GLY A 133 26.81 6.56 27.80
C GLY A 133 25.71 7.52 27.32
N GLY A 134 24.66 6.97 26.71
CA GLY A 134 23.59 7.70 26.06
C GLY A 134 22.24 7.59 26.74
N GLY A 135 21.20 7.78 25.94
CA GLY A 135 19.82 7.76 26.39
C GLY A 135 18.85 7.78 25.21
N ARG A 136 17.57 7.99 25.49
CA ARG A 136 16.52 8.05 24.47
C ARG A 136 15.41 9.04 24.79
N TRP A 137 14.79 9.55 23.74
CA TRP A 137 13.44 10.08 23.83
C TRP A 137 12.43 8.97 23.56
N LEU A 138 11.48 8.80 24.49
CA LEU A 138 10.40 7.83 24.37
C LEU A 138 9.11 8.54 23.95
N ILE A 139 8.42 7.99 22.96
CA ILE A 139 7.15 8.45 22.41
C ILE A 139 6.12 7.35 22.62
N SER A 140 5.08 7.63 23.41
CA SER A 140 3.90 6.76 23.46
C SER A 140 2.99 7.10 22.29
N VAL A 141 2.58 6.08 21.53
CA VAL A 141 1.77 6.22 20.32
C VAL A 141 0.43 5.51 20.54
N ASN A 142 -0.65 6.20 20.25
CA ASN A 142 -2.03 5.73 20.39
C ASN A 142 -2.75 5.89 19.06
N ASP A 143 -2.80 4.79 18.30
CA ASP A 143 -3.11 4.75 16.86
C ASP A 143 -1.99 5.37 15.98
N GLU A 144 -1.91 4.98 14.71
CA GLU A 144 -0.87 5.41 13.73
C GLU A 144 0.60 5.04 14.07
N LEU A 145 0.83 3.85 14.65
CA LEU A 145 2.19 3.35 14.94
C LEU A 145 3.11 3.33 13.71
N ASP A 146 2.60 2.89 12.56
CA ASP A 146 3.37 2.72 11.33
C ASP A 146 3.84 4.05 10.76
N VAL A 147 2.96 5.07 10.79
CA VAL A 147 3.27 6.44 10.38
C VAL A 147 4.34 7.05 11.28
N CYS A 148 4.18 6.89 12.60
CA CYS A 148 5.15 7.39 13.58
C CYS A 148 6.54 6.75 13.41
N TRP A 149 6.58 5.44 13.13
CA TRP A 149 7.82 4.71 12.87
C TRP A 149 8.47 5.15 11.55
N LEU A 150 7.70 5.23 10.46
CA LEU A 150 8.21 5.64 9.15
C LEU A 150 8.78 7.06 9.19
N GLU A 151 8.04 8.03 9.74
CA GLU A 151 8.50 9.42 9.86
C GLU A 151 9.79 9.54 10.71
N LEU A 152 9.92 8.74 11.77
CA LEU A 152 11.17 8.67 12.53
C LEU A 152 12.33 8.12 11.69
N LEU A 153 12.14 6.98 11.00
CA LEU A 153 13.20 6.40 10.17
C LEU A 153 13.60 7.34 9.03
N LEU A 154 12.65 7.96 8.33
CA LEU A 154 12.93 8.94 7.27
C LEU A 154 13.67 10.18 7.79
N ALA A 155 13.32 10.68 8.97
CA ALA A 155 14.05 11.78 9.61
C ALA A 155 15.48 11.38 9.98
N MET A 156 15.68 10.14 10.46
CA MET A 156 16.97 9.60 10.90
C MET A 156 17.91 9.33 9.73
N ILE A 157 17.49 8.52 8.74
CA ILE A 157 18.33 8.16 7.59
C ILE A 157 18.55 9.35 6.64
N GLY A 158 17.60 10.30 6.63
CA GLY A 158 17.69 11.55 5.87
C GLY A 158 18.45 12.68 6.58
N GLU A 159 19.12 12.41 7.72
CA GLU A 159 19.97 13.37 8.45
C GLU A 159 19.23 14.69 8.80
N GLN A 160 17.94 14.60 9.13
CA GLN A 160 17.05 15.76 9.20
C GLN A 160 17.12 16.51 10.55
N PHE A 161 18.14 16.24 11.36
CA PHE A 161 18.37 16.80 12.70
C PHE A 161 19.53 17.81 12.75
N GLY A 162 19.96 18.31 11.58
CA GLY A 162 21.01 19.30 11.46
C GLY A 162 22.37 18.77 11.90
N GLU A 163 23.14 19.59 12.61
CA GLU A 163 24.46 19.24 13.16
C GLU A 163 24.39 18.08 14.18
N TYR A 164 23.24 17.89 14.84
CA TYR A 164 23.04 16.83 15.84
C TYR A 164 22.62 15.48 15.25
N SER A 165 22.54 15.35 13.92
CA SER A 165 22.20 14.05 13.30
C SER A 165 23.23 12.96 13.67
N ASP A 166 24.49 13.31 13.86
CA ASP A 166 25.53 12.36 14.29
C ASP A 166 25.43 11.92 15.76
N LEU A 167 24.62 12.58 16.58
CA LEU A 167 24.35 12.20 17.98
C LEU A 167 23.42 10.96 18.09
N ILE A 168 22.64 10.67 17.04
CA ILE A 168 21.66 9.57 17.00
C ILE A 168 22.38 8.25 16.71
N CYS A 169 22.21 7.23 17.54
CA CYS A 169 22.77 5.89 17.32
C CYS A 169 21.74 4.87 16.82
N GLY A 170 20.44 5.11 17.04
CA GLY A 170 19.39 4.23 16.55
C GLY A 170 17.97 4.65 16.93
N ALA A 171 17.03 3.78 16.59
CA ALA A 171 15.61 3.92 16.85
C ALA A 171 14.97 2.55 17.16
N VAL A 172 13.94 2.54 18.00
CA VAL A 172 13.19 1.32 18.37
C VAL A 172 11.69 1.59 18.29
N VAL A 173 10.95 0.69 17.67
CA VAL A 173 9.49 0.60 17.77
C VAL A 173 9.09 -0.67 18.49
N SER A 174 8.13 -0.54 19.41
CA SER A 174 7.75 -1.55 20.39
C SER A 174 6.24 -1.72 20.44
N LYS A 175 5.76 -2.90 20.03
CA LYS A 175 4.34 -3.25 20.16
C LYS A 175 4.03 -3.79 21.55
N ARG A 176 3.06 -3.21 22.27
CA ARG A 176 2.79 -3.50 23.69
C ARG A 176 1.31 -3.39 24.05
N ASN A 177 0.85 -4.34 24.88
CA ASN A 177 -0.49 -4.37 25.48
C ASN A 177 -0.90 -3.11 26.29
N LYS A 178 0.04 -2.22 26.64
CA LYS A 178 -0.20 -1.00 27.43
C LYS A 178 0.02 0.29 26.63
N GLY A 179 -0.15 0.22 25.31
CA GLY A 179 0.12 1.31 24.37
C GLY A 179 1.48 1.12 23.72
N ASP A 180 1.50 1.25 22.39
CA ASP A 180 2.67 1.06 21.57
C ASP A 180 3.65 2.24 21.74
N LYS A 181 4.94 1.98 21.53
CA LYS A 181 6.02 2.93 21.81
C LYS A 181 6.98 3.04 20.64
N VAL A 182 7.48 4.25 20.41
CA VAL A 182 8.57 4.55 19.50
C VAL A 182 9.65 5.29 20.30
N SER A 183 10.92 5.07 20.01
CA SER A 183 12.01 5.82 20.64
C SER A 183 13.16 6.10 19.68
N ILE A 184 13.80 7.24 19.87
CA ILE A 184 15.05 7.62 19.21
C ILE A 184 16.16 7.66 20.26
N TRP A 185 17.29 7.02 19.95
CA TRP A 185 18.40 6.77 20.85
C TRP A 185 19.60 7.63 20.44
N THR A 186 20.29 8.17 21.42
CA THR A 186 21.49 9.00 21.24
C THR A 186 22.64 8.45 22.07
N HIS A 187 23.88 8.58 21.58
CA HIS A 187 25.05 7.95 22.20
C HIS A 187 25.69 8.76 23.34
N ASP A 188 25.44 10.07 23.41
CA ASP A 188 25.88 10.93 24.51
C ASP A 188 24.70 11.61 25.22
N GLN A 189 24.52 11.26 26.50
CA GLN A 189 23.49 11.84 27.38
C GLN A 189 23.85 13.22 27.95
N ASN A 190 25.08 13.69 27.73
CA ASN A 190 25.60 14.96 28.25
C ASN A 190 25.44 16.10 27.23
N GLU A 191 25.28 15.76 25.94
CA GLU A 191 24.93 16.70 24.87
C GLU A 191 23.46 17.14 25.00
N THR A 192 23.17 17.91 26.04
CA THR A 192 21.80 18.30 26.41
C THR A 192 21.13 19.20 25.37
N THR A 193 21.89 20.03 24.66
CA THR A 193 21.37 20.92 23.61
C THR A 193 20.98 20.10 22.37
N GLY A 194 21.86 19.20 21.92
CA GLY A 194 21.56 18.30 20.80
C GLY A 194 20.43 17.33 21.09
N ASN A 195 20.37 16.77 22.30
CA ASN A 195 19.27 15.92 22.72
C ASN A 195 17.92 16.68 22.71
N ALA A 196 17.88 17.92 23.22
CA ALA A 196 16.68 18.75 23.13
C ALA A 196 16.29 19.08 21.68
N HIS A 197 17.26 19.45 20.85
CA HIS A 197 17.05 19.74 19.43
C HIS A 197 16.43 18.57 18.66
N ILE A 198 16.93 17.35 18.89
CA ILE A 198 16.42 16.13 18.27
C ILE A 198 14.93 15.91 18.60
N ARG A 199 14.54 16.13 19.88
CA ARG A 199 13.14 16.07 20.29
C ARG A 199 12.30 17.10 19.55
N ASP A 200 12.71 18.37 19.53
CA ASP A 200 11.92 19.45 18.97
C ASP A 200 11.69 19.27 17.46
N VAL A 201 12.73 18.83 16.73
CA VAL A 201 12.64 18.47 15.31
C VAL A 201 11.68 17.30 15.10
N LEU A 202 11.80 16.22 15.88
CA LEU A 202 10.96 15.04 15.75
C LEU A 202 9.50 15.34 16.11
N GLN A 203 9.27 16.11 17.19
CA GLN A 203 7.95 16.55 17.61
C GLN A 203 7.28 17.40 16.52
N LYS A 204 8.03 18.33 15.91
CA LYS A 204 7.54 19.14 14.78
C LYS A 204 7.13 18.26 13.58
N LYS A 205 7.97 17.29 13.18
CA LYS A 205 7.69 16.38 12.06
C LYS A 205 6.45 15.52 12.32
N LEU A 206 6.41 14.83 13.46
CA LEU A 206 5.27 13.98 13.81
C LEU A 206 3.97 14.79 13.93
N SER A 207 4.00 16.01 14.48
CA SER A 207 2.82 16.88 14.58
C SER A 207 2.24 17.36 13.23
N ALA A 208 3.00 17.24 12.13
CA ALA A 208 2.53 17.59 10.79
C ALA A 208 1.72 16.46 10.12
N GLN A 209 1.91 15.22 10.56
CA GLN A 209 1.23 14.03 10.01
C GLN A 209 0.21 13.45 11.00
N ILE A 210 0.53 13.44 12.30
CA ILE A 210 -0.21 12.73 13.35
C ILE A 210 -0.84 13.75 14.31
N SER A 211 -2.10 13.53 14.67
CA SER A 211 -2.82 14.39 15.61
C SER A 211 -2.14 14.45 16.98
N ALA A 212 -2.00 15.64 17.56
CA ALA A 212 -1.22 15.88 18.78
C ALA A 212 -1.73 15.13 20.04
N ASN A 213 -2.96 14.61 20.03
CA ASN A 213 -3.52 13.76 21.10
C ASN A 213 -3.15 12.26 20.95
N ARG A 214 -2.62 11.84 19.79
CA ARG A 214 -2.21 10.44 19.50
C ARG A 214 -0.76 10.16 19.89
N ILE A 215 0.08 11.19 20.04
CA ILE A 215 1.50 11.06 20.41
C ILE A 215 1.81 11.77 21.73
N ARG A 216 2.65 11.16 22.57
CA ARG A 216 3.14 11.78 23.81
C ARG A 216 4.62 11.49 24.03
N PHE A 217 5.43 12.55 24.04
CA PHE A 217 6.83 12.50 24.44
C PHE A 217 6.94 12.36 25.96
N ALA A 218 7.78 11.45 26.42
CA ALA A 218 8.24 11.36 27.79
C ALA A 218 9.43 12.31 28.05
N GLU A 219 9.96 12.28 29.26
CA GLU A 219 11.28 12.85 29.56
C GLU A 219 12.41 12.01 28.92
N TYR A 220 13.62 12.58 28.84
CA TYR A 220 14.77 11.89 28.27
C TYR A 220 15.28 10.80 29.22
N GLU A 221 15.17 9.54 28.82
CA GLU A 221 15.57 8.39 29.61
C GLU A 221 17.08 8.14 29.44
N LYS A 222 17.87 8.45 30.47
CA LYS A 222 19.31 8.15 30.56
C LYS A 222 19.53 6.68 30.89
N PHE A 223 20.31 5.94 30.09
CA PHE A 223 20.49 4.50 30.29
C PHE A 223 21.26 4.17 31.58
N TRP A 224 22.23 5.00 31.96
CA TRP A 224 23.04 4.81 33.17
C TRP A 224 22.23 4.73 34.49
N ILE A 225 21.06 5.38 34.55
CA ILE A 225 20.18 5.38 35.73
C ILE A 225 19.45 4.03 35.88
N GLN A 226 19.11 3.36 34.79
CA GLN A 226 18.43 2.06 34.84
C GLN A 226 19.34 0.96 35.39
N VAL A 227 20.65 1.00 35.09
CA VAL A 227 21.64 0.01 35.56
C VAL A 227 21.72 -0.05 37.09
N HIS A 228 21.72 1.09 37.76
CA HIS A 228 21.79 1.15 39.22
C HIS A 228 20.46 0.72 39.88
N THR A 229 19.34 0.95 39.19
CA THR A 229 18.01 0.58 39.69
C THR A 229 17.75 -0.93 39.59
N SER A 230 18.24 -1.59 38.53
CA SER A 230 18.09 -3.04 38.37
C SER A 230 18.94 -3.81 39.38
N TYR A 231 20.22 -3.46 39.56
CA TYR A 231 21.10 -4.10 40.55
C TYR A 231 20.59 -3.93 41.99
N SER A 232 20.16 -2.73 42.38
CA SER A 232 19.60 -2.49 43.73
C SER A 232 18.30 -3.25 44.02
N SER A 233 17.62 -3.81 42.99
CA SER A 233 16.38 -4.57 43.14
C SER A 233 16.58 -6.06 43.44
N MET A 234 17.81 -6.59 43.29
CA MET A 234 18.11 -8.00 43.54
C MET A 234 18.51 -8.31 45.00
N ASP A 235 19.10 -7.35 45.72
CA ASP A 235 19.67 -7.58 47.07
C ASP A 235 18.68 -7.58 48.25
N THR A 236 17.38 -7.33 48.02
CA THR A 236 16.38 -7.26 49.11
C THR A 236 15.56 -8.54 49.31
N ARG A 237 15.85 -9.63 48.58
CA ARG A 237 15.05 -10.88 48.66
C ARG A 237 15.74 -12.07 49.36
N THR A 238 16.89 -11.88 50.01
CA THR A 238 17.55 -12.96 50.77
C THR A 238 18.24 -12.46 52.05
N GLN A 239 17.45 -11.95 53.01
CA GLN A 239 17.88 -11.85 54.42
C GLN A 239 16.77 -12.27 55.40
N VAL A 240 16.46 -13.56 55.45
CA VAL A 240 15.96 -14.22 56.67
C VAL A 240 16.53 -15.66 56.74
N GLN A 241 17.80 -15.80 57.12
CA GLN A 241 18.27 -16.79 58.12
C GLN A 241 19.80 -16.79 58.23
N ASN A 242 20.26 -16.97 59.47
CA ASN A 242 21.62 -17.28 59.91
C ASN A 242 22.71 -16.25 59.56
N GLY A 243 23.14 -15.51 60.58
CA GLY A 243 24.34 -14.67 60.48
C GLY A 243 25.57 -15.41 61.03
N GLU A 244 26.72 -15.14 60.42
CA GLU A 244 28.02 -15.15 61.09
C GLU A 244 28.98 -14.19 60.37
N LYS A 245 30.07 -13.79 61.04
CA LYS A 245 30.89 -12.62 60.67
C LYS A 245 32.17 -12.99 59.93
N ILE A 246 32.47 -12.19 58.90
CA ILE A 246 33.80 -11.65 58.50
C ILE A 246 34.90 -12.66 58.10
N GLY A 247 35.40 -12.49 56.88
CA GLY A 247 36.72 -12.92 56.41
C GLY A 247 37.06 -12.17 55.12
N GLU A 248 38.27 -11.60 55.03
CA GLU A 248 38.75 -10.79 53.90
C GLU A 248 39.46 -11.63 52.83
N GLU A 249 39.76 -10.98 51.70
CA GLU A 249 40.71 -11.36 50.63
C GLU A 249 40.38 -12.54 49.70
N GLY A 250 40.69 -12.36 48.40
CA GLY A 250 40.51 -13.39 47.37
C GLY A 250 40.25 -12.85 45.95
N GLU A 251 41.15 -12.01 45.43
CA GLU A 251 41.15 -11.66 44.00
C GLU A 251 41.44 -12.92 43.16
N ALA A 252 40.57 -13.26 42.21
CA ALA A 252 40.71 -14.43 41.35
C ALA A 252 40.26 -14.13 39.91
N ASP A 253 41.15 -14.42 38.95
CA ASP A 253 40.98 -14.15 37.52
C ASP A 253 39.65 -14.66 36.94
N VAL A 254 38.97 -13.79 36.21
CA VAL A 254 37.95 -14.19 35.21
C VAL A 254 38.65 -14.23 33.86
N PRO A 255 38.74 -15.38 33.17
CA PRO A 255 39.48 -15.46 31.91
C PRO A 255 38.76 -14.68 30.82
N SER A 256 39.47 -13.70 30.24
CA SER A 256 39.02 -12.95 29.07
C SER A 256 38.93 -13.87 27.85
N VAL A 257 37.71 -14.29 27.50
CA VAL A 257 37.44 -14.92 26.21
C VAL A 257 37.47 -13.84 25.13
N GLU A 258 38.55 -13.81 24.37
CA GLU A 258 38.63 -13.01 23.14
C GLU A 258 37.62 -13.54 22.12
N VAL A 259 36.44 -12.92 22.06
CA VAL A 259 35.51 -13.11 20.94
C VAL A 259 36.00 -12.23 19.80
N SER A 260 36.63 -12.85 18.80
CA SER A 260 37.02 -12.16 17.56
C SER A 260 35.79 -11.51 16.90
N PRO A 261 35.89 -10.27 16.40
CA PRO A 261 34.75 -9.64 15.74
C PRO A 261 34.40 -10.40 14.46
N PRO A 262 33.10 -10.56 14.12
CA PRO A 262 32.70 -11.20 12.87
C PRO A 262 33.02 -10.28 11.69
N THR A 263 34.22 -10.44 11.11
CA THR A 263 34.52 -9.93 9.78
C THR A 263 33.67 -10.68 8.76
N GLY A 264 32.59 -10.03 8.33
CA GLY A 264 31.74 -10.51 7.26
C GLY A 264 30.89 -9.37 6.73
N ASP A 265 31.22 -8.90 5.52
CA ASP A 265 30.31 -8.08 4.72
C ASP A 265 29.05 -8.90 4.46
N ALA A 266 28.03 -8.68 5.30
CA ALA A 266 26.75 -9.37 5.23
C ALA A 266 25.90 -8.77 4.11
N VAL A 267 26.36 -8.91 2.86
CA VAL A 267 25.55 -8.68 1.67
C VAL A 267 24.18 -9.34 1.89
N LEU A 268 23.11 -8.57 1.68
CA LEU A 268 21.72 -9.05 1.83
C LEU A 268 21.61 -10.49 1.31
N PRO A 269 21.05 -11.44 2.09
CA PRO A 269 20.90 -12.82 1.66
C PRO A 269 20.35 -12.83 0.24
N VAL A 270 21.01 -13.54 -0.69
CA VAL A 270 20.68 -13.41 -2.12
C VAL A 270 19.19 -13.71 -2.37
N SER A 271 18.59 -14.60 -1.57
CA SER A 271 17.16 -14.90 -1.50
C SER A 271 16.23 -13.71 -1.20
N LEU A 272 16.71 -12.64 -0.55
CA LEU A 272 15.99 -11.38 -0.30
C LEU A 272 16.24 -10.32 -1.38
N THR A 273 17.17 -10.57 -2.31
CA THR A 273 17.43 -9.69 -3.48
C THR A 273 16.92 -10.26 -4.80
N ILE A 274 16.62 -11.58 -4.85
CA ILE A 274 15.91 -12.22 -5.95
C ILE A 274 14.44 -11.80 -5.88
N LYS A 275 13.99 -11.07 -6.89
CA LYS A 275 12.57 -10.76 -7.09
C LYS A 275 11.82 -11.95 -7.68
N HIS A 276 10.55 -12.12 -7.30
CA HIS A 276 9.68 -13.18 -7.80
C HIS A 276 8.89 -12.69 -9.03
N PRO A 277 9.21 -13.17 -10.25
CA PRO A 277 8.58 -12.66 -11.47
C PRO A 277 7.10 -13.07 -11.56
N LEU A 278 6.27 -12.12 -12.00
CA LEU A 278 4.89 -12.36 -12.42
C LEU A 278 4.90 -12.95 -13.84
N LYS A 279 3.86 -13.71 -14.19
CA LYS A 279 3.71 -14.30 -15.54
C LYS A 279 3.56 -13.24 -16.63
N HIS A 280 2.91 -12.12 -16.30
CA HIS A 280 2.68 -10.97 -17.17
C HIS A 280 3.17 -9.71 -16.48
N LYS A 281 3.66 -8.75 -17.27
CA LYS A 281 3.95 -7.39 -16.80
C LYS A 281 2.67 -6.56 -16.79
N TRP A 282 2.50 -5.74 -15.77
CA TRP A 282 1.32 -4.91 -15.53
C TRP A 282 1.70 -3.44 -15.42
N ALA A 283 0.74 -2.55 -15.67
CA ALA A 283 0.88 -1.11 -15.53
C ALA A 283 -0.30 -0.53 -14.73
N LEU A 284 0.03 0.27 -13.70
CA LEU A 284 -0.94 1.07 -12.94
C LEU A 284 -1.15 2.42 -13.62
N TRP A 285 -2.41 2.79 -13.81
CA TRP A 285 -2.85 4.07 -14.34
C TRP A 285 -3.80 4.76 -13.38
N HIS A 286 -3.70 6.09 -13.27
CA HIS A 286 -4.62 6.93 -12.51
C HIS A 286 -5.35 7.91 -13.44
N LEU A 287 -6.69 7.89 -13.37
CA LEU A 287 -7.51 8.95 -13.93
C LEU A 287 -7.68 10.04 -12.87
N SER A 288 -7.05 11.20 -13.07
CA SER A 288 -7.21 12.36 -12.17
C SER A 288 -8.64 12.91 -12.18
N ALA A 289 -9.08 13.58 -11.10
CA ALA A 289 -10.42 14.19 -11.00
C ALA A 289 -10.61 15.50 -11.82
N ASP A 290 -9.56 16.03 -12.45
CA ASP A 290 -9.54 17.34 -13.14
C ASP A 290 -10.40 17.35 -14.42
N ARG A 291 -11.65 17.78 -14.30
CA ARG A 291 -12.62 17.83 -15.42
C ARG A 291 -12.36 18.93 -16.45
N ASN A 292 -11.35 19.78 -16.27
CA ASN A 292 -10.99 20.80 -17.27
C ASN A 292 -10.18 20.21 -18.44
N LYS A 293 -9.66 18.99 -18.27
CA LYS A 293 -8.95 18.22 -19.31
C LYS A 293 -9.89 17.21 -19.97
N SER A 294 -9.61 16.88 -21.24
CA SER A 294 -10.23 15.73 -21.90
C SER A 294 -9.95 14.45 -21.12
N TRP A 295 -10.81 13.44 -21.26
CA TRP A 295 -10.69 12.17 -20.50
C TRP A 295 -9.32 11.50 -20.71
N GLU A 296 -8.84 11.43 -21.95
CA GLU A 296 -7.50 10.92 -22.29
C GLU A 296 -6.38 11.66 -21.55
N ASN A 297 -6.43 13.00 -21.51
CA ASN A 297 -5.41 13.83 -20.84
C ASN A 297 -5.52 13.81 -19.30
N ARG A 298 -6.55 13.17 -18.74
CA ARG A 298 -6.66 12.90 -17.30
C ARG A 298 -6.06 11.56 -16.91
N LEU A 299 -5.89 10.64 -17.87
CA LEU A 299 -5.43 9.27 -17.68
C LEU A 299 -3.91 9.22 -17.79
N ASN A 300 -3.24 8.90 -16.69
CA ASN A 300 -1.78 8.89 -16.60
C ASN A 300 -1.29 7.51 -16.17
N GLU A 301 -0.33 6.95 -16.90
CA GLU A 301 0.44 5.79 -16.45
C GLU A 301 1.33 6.25 -15.27
N ILE A 302 1.30 5.51 -14.16
CA ILE A 302 2.11 5.80 -12.97
C ILE A 302 3.40 4.98 -13.00
N CYS A 303 3.25 3.66 -13.10
CA CYS A 303 4.35 2.70 -12.97
C CYS A 303 3.96 1.37 -13.61
N ALA A 304 4.95 0.65 -14.15
CA ALA A 304 4.81 -0.71 -14.63
C ALA A 304 5.69 -1.67 -13.81
N PHE A 305 5.15 -2.85 -13.51
CA PHE A 305 5.76 -3.85 -12.62
C PHE A 305 5.59 -5.28 -13.17
N ASP A 306 6.63 -6.09 -13.04
CA ASP A 306 6.68 -7.50 -13.47
C ASP A 306 7.13 -8.46 -12.36
N THR A 307 7.18 -8.00 -11.10
CA THR A 307 7.48 -8.86 -9.94
C THR A 307 6.51 -8.62 -8.79
N VAL A 308 6.45 -9.59 -7.87
CA VAL A 308 5.62 -9.52 -6.65
C VAL A 308 6.09 -8.39 -5.72
N GLU A 309 7.40 -8.18 -5.60
CA GLU A 309 7.99 -7.11 -4.79
C GLU A 309 7.70 -5.73 -5.38
N ASP A 310 7.78 -5.58 -6.70
CA ASP A 310 7.47 -4.30 -7.35
C ASP A 310 5.96 -3.99 -7.28
N PHE A 311 5.10 -5.01 -7.31
CA PHE A 311 3.68 -4.85 -6.98
C PHE A 311 3.47 -4.34 -5.56
N TRP A 312 4.04 -5.00 -4.53
CA TRP A 312 3.83 -4.61 -3.14
C TRP A 312 4.49 -3.26 -2.80
N ALA A 313 5.68 -2.99 -3.32
CA ALA A 313 6.34 -1.69 -3.20
C ALA A 313 5.47 -0.57 -3.80
N LEU A 314 4.82 -0.81 -4.95
CA LEU A 314 3.88 0.15 -5.53
C LEU A 314 2.61 0.27 -4.68
N TYR A 315 1.96 -0.85 -4.34
CA TYR A 315 0.67 -0.88 -3.63
C TYR A 315 0.76 -0.24 -2.24
N ASN A 316 1.83 -0.51 -1.49
CA ASN A 316 2.02 0.00 -0.14
C ASN A 316 2.39 1.50 -0.09
N ASN A 317 2.83 2.09 -1.22
CA ASN A 317 3.27 3.49 -1.30
C ASN A 317 2.32 4.40 -2.11
N ILE A 318 1.18 3.88 -2.58
CA ILE A 318 0.09 4.69 -3.14
C ILE A 318 -1.04 4.83 -2.12
N ARG A 319 -1.86 5.89 -2.28
CA ARG A 319 -3.11 5.99 -1.50
C ARG A 319 -4.03 4.83 -1.85
N PRO A 320 -4.69 4.18 -0.88
CA PRO A 320 -5.73 3.20 -1.17
C PRO A 320 -6.91 3.87 -1.91
N PRO A 321 -7.70 3.12 -2.70
CA PRO A 321 -8.87 3.64 -3.40
C PRO A 321 -9.83 4.47 -2.52
N SER A 322 -10.08 4.07 -1.27
CA SER A 322 -10.92 4.82 -0.33
C SER A 322 -10.41 6.24 -0.02
N ALA A 323 -9.09 6.45 -0.05
CA ALA A 323 -8.44 7.73 0.22
C ALA A 323 -8.29 8.63 -1.03
N LEU A 324 -8.90 8.26 -2.16
CA LEU A 324 -8.91 9.05 -3.39
C LEU A 324 -10.07 10.07 -3.43
N GLN A 325 -9.85 11.14 -4.19
CA GLN A 325 -10.91 12.11 -4.49
C GLN A 325 -12.00 11.48 -5.39
N TRP A 326 -13.27 11.85 -5.16
CA TRP A 326 -14.37 11.45 -6.04
C TRP A 326 -14.12 11.88 -7.51
N SER A 327 -14.45 11.00 -8.44
CA SER A 327 -14.13 11.09 -9.87
C SER A 327 -12.68 10.75 -10.25
N CYS A 328 -11.85 10.29 -9.32
CA CYS A 328 -10.63 9.56 -9.64
C CYS A 328 -10.92 8.08 -9.96
N ASP A 329 -10.02 7.47 -10.74
CA ASP A 329 -9.99 6.02 -11.00
C ASP A 329 -8.57 5.47 -10.84
N TYR A 330 -8.42 4.25 -10.34
CA TYR A 330 -7.23 3.42 -10.57
C TYR A 330 -7.54 2.33 -11.58
N ASN A 331 -6.54 1.97 -12.38
CA ASN A 331 -6.65 0.95 -13.41
C ASN A 331 -5.33 0.15 -13.43
N VAL A 332 -5.39 -1.18 -13.35
CA VAL A 332 -4.21 -2.06 -13.48
C VAL A 332 -4.43 -2.97 -14.67
N PHE A 333 -3.67 -2.76 -15.74
CA PHE A 333 -3.81 -3.47 -17.01
C PHE A 333 -2.50 -4.12 -17.41
N ARG A 334 -2.55 -5.18 -18.22
CA ARG A 334 -1.34 -5.80 -18.79
C ARG A 334 -0.57 -4.75 -19.61
N GLU A 335 0.75 -4.77 -19.54
CA GLU A 335 1.58 -3.79 -20.24
C GLU A 335 1.28 -3.79 -21.76
N GLY A 336 1.17 -2.60 -22.34
CA GLY A 336 0.77 -2.42 -23.73
C GLY A 336 -0.73 -2.42 -23.99
N ILE A 337 -1.58 -2.62 -22.97
CA ILE A 337 -3.03 -2.40 -23.04
C ILE A 337 -3.38 -1.16 -22.20
N ARG A 338 -3.92 -0.11 -22.82
CA ARG A 338 -4.43 1.06 -22.09
C ARG A 338 -5.83 0.78 -21.52
N PRO A 339 -6.22 1.39 -20.39
CA PRO A 339 -7.54 1.20 -19.77
C PRO A 339 -8.63 2.05 -20.46
N MET A 340 -8.74 1.95 -21.79
CA MET A 340 -9.73 2.66 -22.61
C MET A 340 -10.44 1.69 -23.58
N TRP A 341 -11.65 2.02 -24.01
CA TRP A 341 -12.49 1.14 -24.82
C TRP A 341 -11.99 1.01 -26.26
N GLU A 342 -11.27 2.02 -26.73
CA GLU A 342 -10.74 2.18 -28.07
C GLU A 342 -9.56 1.24 -28.38
N GLU A 343 -8.91 0.67 -27.36
CA GLU A 343 -7.81 -0.28 -27.54
C GLU A 343 -8.26 -1.59 -28.22
N GLU A 344 -7.41 -2.14 -29.08
CA GLU A 344 -7.71 -3.34 -29.88
C GLU A 344 -8.15 -4.52 -29.01
N GLN A 345 -7.50 -4.68 -27.85
CA GLN A 345 -7.75 -5.74 -26.87
C GLN A 345 -8.99 -5.48 -26.01
N ASN A 346 -9.57 -4.27 -26.00
CA ASN A 346 -10.72 -3.92 -25.15
C ASN A 346 -12.01 -3.69 -25.94
N LYS A 347 -11.93 -3.25 -27.20
CA LYS A 347 -13.08 -2.76 -27.99
C LYS A 347 -14.16 -3.81 -28.30
N ARG A 348 -13.82 -5.09 -28.29
CA ARG A 348 -14.77 -6.23 -28.40
C ARG A 348 -15.05 -6.91 -27.06
N GLY A 349 -14.48 -6.34 -26.00
CA GLY A 349 -14.48 -6.88 -24.66
C GLY A 349 -15.74 -6.53 -23.88
N GLY A 350 -15.68 -6.88 -22.61
CA GLY A 350 -16.64 -6.48 -21.61
C GLY A 350 -16.02 -6.55 -20.23
N ARG A 351 -16.85 -6.37 -19.22
CA ARG A 351 -16.38 -6.34 -17.83
C ARG A 351 -17.32 -7.03 -16.87
N TRP A 352 -16.75 -7.76 -15.92
CA TRP A 352 -17.46 -8.11 -14.69
C TRP A 352 -17.49 -6.89 -13.77
N LEU A 353 -18.69 -6.47 -13.36
CA LEU A 353 -18.91 -5.30 -12.52
C LEU A 353 -19.30 -5.72 -11.09
N ILE A 354 -18.49 -5.27 -10.14
CA ILE A 354 -18.75 -5.25 -8.70
C ILE A 354 -19.21 -3.82 -8.36
N SER A 355 -20.35 -3.67 -7.68
CA SER A 355 -20.84 -2.36 -7.23
C SER A 355 -20.84 -2.31 -5.71
N ILE A 356 -20.29 -1.23 -5.15
CA ILE A 356 -20.13 -1.03 -3.71
C ILE A 356 -20.96 0.19 -3.33
N ASP A 357 -21.95 0.01 -2.46
CA ASP A 357 -22.78 1.13 -2.01
C ASP A 357 -21.96 2.12 -1.19
N LYS A 358 -22.28 3.42 -1.30
CA LYS A 358 -21.59 4.50 -0.59
C LYS A 358 -21.40 4.22 0.92
N VAL A 359 -22.37 3.57 1.56
CA VAL A 359 -22.34 3.25 2.99
C VAL A 359 -21.22 2.26 3.33
N ARG A 360 -20.85 1.38 2.39
CA ARG A 360 -19.86 0.30 2.55
C ARG A 360 -18.51 0.63 1.89
N HIS A 361 -18.30 1.90 1.52
CA HIS A 361 -17.08 2.41 0.91
C HIS A 361 -15.82 2.03 1.70
N ASN A 362 -15.76 2.44 2.98
CA ASN A 362 -14.62 2.15 3.86
C ASN A 362 -14.49 0.68 4.25
N ASP A 363 -15.59 -0.09 4.17
CA ASP A 363 -15.62 -1.48 4.61
C ASP A 363 -15.21 -2.48 3.52
N LEU A 364 -15.46 -2.16 2.24
CA LEU A 364 -15.33 -3.12 1.14
C LEU A 364 -14.39 -2.68 0.01
N LEU A 365 -14.22 -1.38 -0.24
CA LEU A 365 -13.57 -0.91 -1.46
C LEU A 365 -12.12 -1.37 -1.57
N ASP A 366 -11.33 -1.18 -0.52
CA ASP A 366 -9.91 -1.50 -0.53
C ASP A 366 -9.66 -3.01 -0.47
N ILE A 367 -10.47 -3.75 0.30
CA ILE A 367 -10.39 -5.22 0.39
C ILE A 367 -10.71 -5.85 -0.97
N PHE A 368 -11.84 -5.49 -1.58
CA PHE A 368 -12.22 -6.03 -2.90
C PHE A 368 -11.27 -5.59 -4.01
N TRP A 369 -10.66 -4.40 -3.90
CA TRP A 369 -9.65 -3.97 -4.85
C TRP A 369 -8.39 -4.83 -4.74
N LEU A 370 -7.89 -5.05 -3.52
CA LEU A 370 -6.74 -5.92 -3.29
C LEU A 370 -6.99 -7.37 -3.75
N GLU A 371 -8.13 -7.96 -3.39
CA GLU A 371 -8.53 -9.30 -3.84
C GLU A 371 -8.55 -9.41 -5.37
N VAL A 372 -9.09 -8.40 -6.06
CA VAL A 372 -9.08 -8.35 -7.53
C VAL A 372 -7.66 -8.24 -8.09
N LEU A 373 -6.81 -7.40 -7.51
CA LEU A 373 -5.42 -7.26 -7.95
C LEU A 373 -4.61 -8.55 -7.74
N LEU A 374 -4.71 -9.17 -6.56
CA LEU A 374 -4.06 -10.45 -6.26
C LEU A 374 -4.57 -11.58 -7.17
N ALA A 375 -5.85 -11.57 -7.51
CA ALA A 375 -6.42 -12.56 -8.44
C ALA A 375 -5.87 -12.41 -9.86
N ILE A 376 -5.74 -11.17 -10.39
CA ILE A 376 -5.24 -10.96 -11.76
C ILE A 376 -3.72 -11.16 -11.86
N ILE A 377 -2.92 -10.58 -10.96
CA ILE A 377 -1.44 -10.70 -11.04
C ILE A 377 -0.96 -12.11 -10.68
N GLY A 378 -1.68 -12.79 -9.78
CA GLY A 378 -1.45 -14.18 -9.41
C GLY A 378 -2.09 -15.20 -10.36
N GLU A 379 -2.65 -14.76 -11.50
CA GLU A 379 -3.20 -15.61 -12.57
C GLU A 379 -4.21 -16.66 -12.09
N GLN A 380 -5.03 -16.29 -11.10
CA GLN A 380 -5.89 -17.21 -10.35
C GLN A 380 -7.14 -17.67 -11.13
N PHE A 381 -7.25 -17.26 -12.40
CA PHE A 381 -8.34 -17.56 -13.33
C PHE A 381 -8.07 -18.79 -14.21
N GLY A 382 -6.95 -19.49 -14.01
CA GLY A 382 -6.59 -20.71 -14.74
C GLY A 382 -6.38 -20.45 -16.23
N GLU A 383 -6.87 -21.36 -17.08
CA GLU A 383 -6.76 -21.23 -18.55
C GLU A 383 -7.46 -19.99 -19.11
N HIS A 384 -8.45 -19.44 -18.40
CA HIS A 384 -9.18 -18.24 -18.82
C HIS A 384 -8.45 -16.93 -18.45
N GLY A 385 -7.32 -16.99 -17.72
CA GLY A 385 -6.55 -15.81 -17.35
C GLY A 385 -6.08 -14.98 -18.55
N GLU A 386 -5.81 -15.63 -19.68
CA GLU A 386 -5.43 -14.93 -20.92
C GLU A 386 -6.52 -14.05 -21.52
N GLU A 387 -7.80 -14.24 -21.16
CA GLU A 387 -8.88 -13.34 -21.59
C GLU A 387 -8.83 -11.99 -20.87
N ILE A 388 -8.15 -11.89 -19.72
CA ILE A 388 -8.13 -10.67 -18.89
C ILE A 388 -7.20 -9.61 -19.47
N CYS A 389 -7.72 -8.39 -19.61
CA CYS A 389 -6.96 -7.21 -19.99
C CYS A 389 -6.47 -6.42 -18.76
N GLY A 390 -7.30 -6.32 -17.72
CA GLY A 390 -7.02 -5.53 -16.53
C GLY A 390 -8.20 -5.38 -15.59
N ALA A 391 -8.02 -4.55 -14.57
CA ALA A 391 -9.06 -4.17 -13.62
C ALA A 391 -9.11 -2.65 -13.40
N VAL A 392 -10.29 -2.14 -13.05
CA VAL A 392 -10.59 -0.71 -12.82
C VAL A 392 -11.33 -0.54 -11.50
N ALA A 393 -10.88 0.37 -10.64
CA ALA A 393 -11.62 0.90 -9.51
C ALA A 393 -12.09 2.34 -9.80
N ASN A 394 -13.40 2.57 -9.77
CA ASN A 394 -14.03 3.87 -10.00
C ASN A 394 -14.59 4.47 -8.71
N ILE A 395 -14.00 5.57 -8.23
CA ILE A 395 -14.36 6.19 -6.96
C ILE A 395 -15.42 7.27 -7.22
N ARG A 396 -16.63 7.13 -6.67
CA ARG A 396 -17.81 7.92 -7.05
C ARG A 396 -18.74 8.19 -5.86
N ASN A 397 -19.19 9.45 -5.73
CA ASN A 397 -20.09 9.92 -4.65
C ASN A 397 -21.43 9.15 -4.52
N LYS A 398 -21.86 8.36 -5.52
CA LYS A 398 -23.10 7.56 -5.46
C LYS A 398 -22.87 6.09 -5.09
N GLY A 399 -21.64 5.69 -4.77
CA GLY A 399 -21.23 4.29 -4.66
C GLY A 399 -20.22 3.94 -5.75
N ASP A 400 -19.22 3.17 -5.36
CA ASP A 400 -18.03 2.88 -6.14
C ASP A 400 -18.21 1.62 -6.98
N LYS A 401 -17.28 1.41 -7.91
CA LYS A 401 -17.30 0.26 -8.81
C LYS A 401 -15.92 -0.34 -8.90
N ILE A 402 -15.82 -1.66 -8.82
CA ILE A 402 -14.62 -2.38 -9.26
C ILE A 402 -15.04 -3.22 -10.46
N SER A 403 -14.18 -3.34 -11.46
CA SER A 403 -14.46 -4.20 -12.60
C SER A 403 -13.22 -4.88 -13.16
N ILE A 404 -13.36 -6.13 -13.60
CA ILE A 404 -12.34 -6.86 -14.37
C ILE A 404 -12.76 -6.85 -15.83
N TRP A 405 -11.88 -6.39 -16.71
CA TRP A 405 -12.11 -6.28 -18.15
C TRP A 405 -11.51 -7.49 -18.86
N THR A 406 -12.28 -8.07 -19.79
CA THR A 406 -11.85 -9.18 -20.65
C THR A 406 -11.94 -8.79 -22.12
N ARG A 407 -11.16 -9.47 -22.97
CA ARG A 407 -10.92 -9.07 -24.37
C ARG A 407 -12.05 -9.37 -25.34
N ASP A 408 -12.87 -10.38 -25.06
CA ASP A 408 -13.96 -10.82 -25.93
C ASP A 408 -15.24 -11.08 -25.13
N ALA A 409 -16.24 -10.22 -25.28
CA ALA A 409 -17.56 -10.40 -24.70
C ALA A 409 -18.39 -11.51 -25.38
N SER A 410 -17.99 -11.97 -26.57
CA SER A 410 -18.66 -13.08 -27.27
C SER A 410 -18.31 -14.44 -26.66
N ASN A 411 -17.12 -14.59 -26.06
CA ASN A 411 -16.65 -15.78 -25.35
C ASN A 411 -17.37 -15.97 -24.00
N SER A 412 -18.68 -16.27 -24.04
CA SER A 412 -19.51 -16.40 -22.84
C SER A 412 -19.03 -17.52 -21.91
N ALA A 413 -18.41 -18.59 -22.44
CA ALA A 413 -17.92 -19.70 -21.63
C ALA A 413 -16.76 -19.28 -20.71
N ALA A 414 -15.72 -18.64 -21.26
CA ALA A 414 -14.61 -18.13 -20.44
C ALA A 414 -15.09 -17.01 -19.50
N ASN A 415 -15.95 -16.10 -19.97
CA ASN A 415 -16.46 -15.02 -19.13
C ASN A 415 -17.28 -15.54 -17.94
N ILE A 416 -18.15 -16.56 -18.11
CA ILE A 416 -18.86 -17.20 -16.99
C ILE A 416 -17.85 -17.77 -15.98
N LYS A 417 -16.83 -18.49 -16.43
CA LYS A 417 -15.81 -19.09 -15.54
C LYS A 417 -14.99 -18.04 -14.78
N ILE A 418 -14.60 -16.95 -15.44
CA ILE A 418 -13.96 -15.79 -14.80
C ILE A 418 -14.88 -15.20 -13.73
N GLY A 419 -16.17 -15.05 -14.01
CA GLY A 419 -17.17 -14.56 -13.08
C GLY A 419 -17.36 -15.46 -11.86
N GLU A 420 -17.47 -16.77 -12.06
CA GLU A 420 -17.57 -17.77 -10.99
C GLU A 420 -16.34 -17.75 -10.06
N ILE A 421 -15.13 -17.67 -10.63
CA ILE A 421 -13.87 -17.57 -9.88
C ILE A 421 -13.82 -16.25 -9.10
N LEU A 422 -14.14 -15.13 -9.73
CA LEU A 422 -14.20 -13.81 -9.09
C LEU A 422 -15.20 -13.80 -7.93
N LYS A 423 -16.41 -14.32 -8.15
CA LYS A 423 -17.45 -14.44 -7.12
C LYS A 423 -16.93 -15.26 -5.94
N LYS A 424 -16.33 -16.43 -6.20
CA LYS A 424 -15.74 -17.27 -5.15
C LYS A 424 -14.68 -16.54 -4.34
N LYS A 425 -13.78 -15.79 -5.01
CA LYS A 425 -12.70 -15.02 -4.37
C LYS A 425 -13.24 -13.96 -3.41
N LEU A 426 -14.17 -13.12 -3.87
CA LEU A 426 -14.77 -12.06 -3.06
C LEU A 426 -15.66 -12.59 -1.93
N LEU A 427 -16.23 -13.80 -2.07
CA LEU A 427 -16.93 -14.51 -1.00
C LEU A 427 -15.98 -15.15 0.02
N SER A 428 -14.71 -15.41 -0.34
CA SER A 428 -13.68 -15.92 0.57
C SER A 428 -12.79 -14.84 1.19
N ALA A 429 -13.02 -13.57 0.86
CA ALA A 429 -12.27 -12.44 1.42
C ALA A 429 -12.48 -12.35 2.94
N ASP A 430 -11.43 -11.97 3.68
CA ASP A 430 -11.55 -11.67 5.11
C ASP A 430 -12.25 -10.30 5.26
N LEU A 431 -13.46 -10.32 5.82
CA LEU A 431 -14.34 -9.15 5.90
C LEU A 431 -14.66 -8.80 7.35
N PRO A 432 -14.83 -7.51 7.68
CA PRO A 432 -15.26 -7.09 9.01
C PRO A 432 -16.55 -7.79 9.44
N ALA A 433 -16.60 -8.28 10.68
CA ALA A 433 -17.69 -9.12 11.18
C ALA A 433 -19.09 -8.47 11.18
N HIS A 434 -19.19 -7.15 11.00
CA HIS A 434 -20.46 -6.43 10.85
C HIS A 434 -21.03 -6.46 9.43
N ILE A 435 -20.28 -6.95 8.43
CA ILE A 435 -20.71 -7.00 7.04
C ILE A 435 -21.62 -8.22 6.81
N PRO A 436 -22.84 -8.02 6.28
CA PRO A 436 -23.71 -9.13 5.91
C PRO A 436 -23.06 -10.04 4.87
N HIS A 437 -23.17 -11.35 5.07
CA HIS A 437 -22.73 -12.35 4.10
C HIS A 437 -23.95 -12.95 3.36
N PRO A 438 -23.96 -13.01 2.02
CA PRO A 438 -22.92 -12.54 1.11
C PRO A 438 -22.87 -11.01 1.01
N PRO A 439 -21.68 -10.41 0.81
CA PRO A 439 -21.51 -8.95 0.67
C PRO A 439 -22.09 -8.37 -0.63
N PHE A 440 -22.56 -9.20 -1.57
CA PHE A 440 -23.26 -8.78 -2.78
C PHE A 440 -24.13 -9.93 -3.31
N ASP A 441 -25.25 -9.61 -3.97
CA ASP A 441 -26.18 -10.64 -4.46
C ASP A 441 -25.63 -11.38 -5.69
N VAL A 442 -25.27 -10.61 -6.72
CA VAL A 442 -24.86 -11.10 -8.04
C VAL A 442 -23.81 -10.19 -8.66
N LEU A 443 -22.85 -10.79 -9.36
CA LEU A 443 -21.98 -10.05 -10.26
C LEU A 443 -22.65 -9.95 -11.63
N ARG A 444 -22.39 -8.87 -12.37
CA ARG A 444 -23.00 -8.60 -13.69
C ARG A 444 -21.92 -8.37 -14.73
N TYR A 445 -22.05 -9.00 -15.89
CA TYR A 445 -21.16 -8.78 -17.02
C TYR A 445 -21.78 -7.79 -18.01
N GLU A 446 -21.08 -6.69 -18.31
CA GLU A 446 -21.52 -5.65 -19.23
C GLU A 446 -20.59 -5.64 -20.47
N ASN A 447 -21.14 -5.51 -21.69
CA ASN A 447 -20.35 -5.33 -22.91
C ASN A 447 -19.82 -3.88 -22.98
N HIS A 448 -18.57 -3.67 -23.41
CA HIS A 448 -18.00 -2.33 -23.53
C HIS A 448 -18.75 -1.42 -24.51
N ASP A 449 -19.20 -1.95 -25.67
CA ASP A 449 -19.95 -1.19 -26.67
C ASP A 449 -21.31 -0.70 -26.12
N GLU A 450 -22.01 -1.56 -25.38
CA GLU A 450 -23.25 -1.19 -24.69
C GLU A 450 -23.02 -0.17 -23.55
N VAL A 451 -21.88 -0.26 -22.86
CA VAL A 451 -21.47 0.69 -21.80
C VAL A 451 -21.08 2.06 -22.36
N GLN A 452 -20.45 2.07 -23.54
CA GLN A 452 -20.04 3.28 -24.26
C GLN A 452 -21.24 4.05 -24.82
N ASN A 453 -22.17 3.35 -25.45
CA ASN A 453 -23.28 3.96 -26.19
C ASN A 453 -24.57 4.15 -25.36
N LYS A 454 -24.52 3.94 -24.03
CA LYS A 454 -25.71 4.04 -23.18
C LYS A 454 -26.23 5.48 -23.05
N SER A 455 -27.54 5.63 -23.14
CA SER A 455 -28.27 6.86 -22.81
C SER A 455 -28.68 6.93 -21.32
N GLY A 456 -28.60 5.82 -20.59
CA GLY A 456 -29.05 5.68 -19.19
C GLY A 456 -27.94 5.46 -18.16
N SER A 457 -28.33 5.42 -16.89
CA SER A 457 -27.40 5.15 -15.77
C SER A 457 -26.93 3.69 -15.71
N THR A 458 -27.79 2.76 -16.11
CA THR A 458 -27.58 1.30 -16.10
C THR A 458 -27.44 0.73 -17.51
N VAL A 459 -26.80 -0.43 -17.61
CA VAL A 459 -26.69 -1.26 -18.82
C VAL A 459 -27.31 -2.62 -18.53
N LYS A 460 -27.83 -3.31 -19.55
CA LYS A 460 -28.37 -4.65 -19.38
C LYS A 460 -27.20 -5.62 -19.17
N ALA A 461 -27.25 -6.44 -18.12
CA ALA A 461 -26.26 -7.49 -17.93
C ALA A 461 -26.40 -8.54 -19.04
N ARG A 462 -25.29 -8.86 -19.72
CA ARG A 462 -25.19 -9.94 -20.70
C ARG A 462 -25.05 -11.31 -20.02
N LEU A 463 -24.34 -11.35 -18.90
CA LEU A 463 -24.18 -12.54 -18.03
C LEU A 463 -24.35 -12.10 -16.56
N THR A 464 -24.73 -13.05 -15.70
CA THR A 464 -24.90 -12.85 -14.26
C THR A 464 -24.42 -14.11 -13.55
N VAL A 465 -23.71 -13.99 -12.42
CA VAL A 465 -23.22 -15.12 -11.59
C VAL A 465 -23.45 -14.91 -10.10
#